data_AF-A0A6M7Y128-F1
#
_entry.id   AF-A0A6M7Y128-F1
#
_cell.length_a   1.000
_cell.length_b   1.000
_cell.length_c   1.000
_cell.angle_alpha   90.00
_cell.angle_beta   90.00
_cell.angle_gamma   90.00
#
_symmetry.space_group_name_H-M   'P 1'
#
loop_
_entity.id
_entity.type
_entity.pdbx_description
1 polymer ?
#
loop_
_entity_poly.entity_id
_entity_poly.type
_entity_poly.pdbx_seq_one_letter_code
_entity_poly.pdbx_strand_id
1 'polypeptide(L)'
;MSDDSFIREVNDEMRREQAQKLWDRFGPALLVIAILVVLGTAAFVGYRYWDETRANRSGDAFSQALKLANDGKNDDALAALDQLEKDGYGAYPLLARMRAATVKASKGDTDAAVKDFDDVAADTAIPQGIRDMARLRAALLLVDHGSFADVSSRVEALTSDTNTLRHTAREALGLAAWKEGKTQDALKLFDQIAADDGAPRNTRERATLMSELIRGSGNAS
;
A
#
# COMPACT_ATOMS: atom_id res chain seq x y z
N MET A 1 -16.62 18.27 76.23
CA MET A 1 -16.44 17.68 74.88
C MET A 1 -17.58 18.11 73.95
N SER A 2 -18.00 19.38 74.02
CA SER A 2 -19.18 19.89 73.27
C SER A 2 -18.81 21.02 72.31
N ASP A 3 -17.71 21.74 72.59
CA ASP A 3 -17.24 22.84 71.75
C ASP A 3 -16.56 22.35 70.44
N ASP A 4 -15.89 21.19 70.48
CA ASP A 4 -15.28 20.57 69.29
C ASP A 4 -16.31 20.06 68.27
N SER A 5 -17.53 19.70 68.72
CA SER A 5 -18.62 19.26 67.84
C SER A 5 -19.25 20.44 67.13
N PHE A 6 -19.54 21.52 67.86
CA PHE A 6 -20.18 22.72 67.31
C PHE A 6 -19.27 23.46 66.30
N ILE A 7 -17.96 23.55 66.57
CA ILE A 7 -17.00 24.19 65.65
C ILE A 7 -16.74 23.36 64.39
N ARG A 8 -16.88 22.02 64.44
CA ARG A 8 -16.88 21.17 63.25
C ARG A 8 -18.16 21.31 62.44
N GLU A 9 -19.31 21.26 63.10
CA GLU A 9 -20.62 21.32 62.47
C GLU A 9 -20.81 22.64 61.71
N VAL A 10 -20.43 23.77 62.31
CA VAL A 10 -20.46 25.09 61.66
C VAL A 10 -19.45 25.22 60.50
N ASN A 11 -18.24 24.66 60.63
CA ASN A 11 -17.27 24.64 59.52
C ASN A 11 -17.75 23.75 58.36
N ASP A 12 -18.40 22.63 58.67
CA ASP A 12 -18.94 21.70 57.69
C ASP A 12 -20.13 22.32 56.95
N GLU A 13 -21.00 23.08 57.63
CA GLU A 13 -22.07 23.87 57.00
C GLU A 13 -21.52 24.97 56.08
N MET A 14 -20.52 25.74 56.54
CA MET A 14 -19.90 26.78 55.71
C MET A 14 -19.18 26.20 54.47
N ARG A 15 -18.50 25.06 54.61
CA ARG A 15 -17.88 24.35 53.48
C ARG A 15 -18.92 23.79 52.52
N ARG A 16 -20.05 23.29 53.04
CA ARG A 16 -21.19 22.85 52.23
C ARG A 16 -21.78 23.98 51.42
N GLU A 17 -22.04 25.13 52.04
CA GLU A 17 -22.58 26.29 51.31
C GLU A 17 -21.63 26.82 50.24
N GLN A 18 -20.31 26.85 50.51
CA GLN A 18 -19.33 27.29 49.52
C GLN A 18 -19.21 26.29 48.36
N ALA A 19 -19.22 24.99 48.65
CA ALA A 19 -19.26 23.94 47.62
C ALA A 19 -20.56 24.01 46.80
N GLN A 20 -21.70 24.28 47.44
CA GLN A 20 -22.99 24.41 46.78
C GLN A 20 -23.06 25.66 45.90
N LYS A 21 -22.55 26.81 46.36
CA LYS A 21 -22.44 28.04 45.53
C LYS A 21 -21.51 27.87 44.33
N LEU A 22 -20.41 27.11 44.48
CA LEU A 22 -19.52 26.76 43.37
C LEU A 22 -20.23 25.83 42.37
N TRP A 23 -20.99 24.85 42.85
CA TRP A 23 -21.77 23.94 42.01
C TRP A 23 -22.92 24.65 41.29
N ASP A 24 -23.67 25.53 41.95
CA ASP A 24 -24.76 26.28 41.31
C ASP A 24 -24.23 27.20 40.21
N ARG A 25 -22.99 27.69 40.34
CA ARG A 25 -22.34 28.55 39.35
C ARG A 25 -21.67 27.79 38.20
N PHE A 26 -20.96 26.70 38.48
CA PHE A 26 -20.14 25.98 37.48
C PHE A 26 -20.68 24.59 37.12
N GLY A 27 -21.52 23.99 37.95
CA GLY A 27 -22.13 22.68 37.77
C GLY A 27 -22.88 22.54 36.44
N PRO A 28 -23.76 23.49 36.05
CA PRO A 28 -24.42 23.46 34.74
C PRO A 28 -23.42 23.49 33.57
N ALA A 29 -22.38 24.32 33.66
CA ALA A 29 -21.34 24.41 32.63
C ALA A 29 -20.51 23.12 32.53
N LEU A 30 -20.13 22.54 33.67
CA LEU A 30 -19.46 21.23 33.74
C LEU A 30 -20.33 20.11 33.17
N LEU A 31 -21.63 20.12 33.45
CA LEU A 31 -22.60 19.16 32.88
C LEU A 31 -22.70 19.29 31.37
N VAL A 32 -22.81 20.51 30.84
CA VAL A 32 -22.83 20.75 29.39
C VAL A 32 -21.54 20.25 28.74
N ILE A 33 -20.38 20.56 29.32
CA ILE A 33 -19.08 20.07 28.83
C ILE A 33 -19.03 18.54 28.84
N ALA A 34 -19.45 17.90 29.94
CA ALA A 34 -19.47 16.44 30.05
C ALA A 34 -20.38 15.81 28.98
N ILE A 35 -21.57 16.38 28.75
CA ILE A 35 -22.50 15.93 27.71
C ILE A 35 -21.87 16.09 26.32
N LEU A 36 -21.23 17.23 26.03
CA LEU A 36 -20.56 17.45 24.74
C LEU A 36 -19.42 16.45 24.51
N VAL A 37 -18.64 16.13 25.54
CA VAL A 37 -17.57 15.11 25.45
C VAL A 37 -18.15 13.74 25.17
N VAL A 38 -19.23 13.34 25.87
CA VAL A 38 -19.89 12.04 25.65
C VAL A 38 -20.48 11.97 24.24
N LEU A 39 -21.19 13.00 23.78
CA LEU A 39 -21.77 13.03 22.43
C LEU A 39 -20.68 13.03 21.35
N GLY A 40 -19.62 13.81 21.51
CA GLY A 40 -18.48 13.82 20.58
C GLY A 40 -17.80 12.46 20.49
N THR A 41 -17.59 11.80 21.63
CA THR A 41 -17.00 10.46 21.70
C THR A 41 -17.92 9.42 21.07
N ALA A 42 -19.23 9.46 21.36
CA ALA A 42 -20.21 8.54 20.78
C ALA A 42 -20.28 8.67 19.25
N ALA A 43 -20.25 9.91 18.73
CA ALA A 43 -20.19 10.15 17.29
C ALA A 43 -18.90 9.61 16.66
N PHE A 44 -17.74 9.84 17.29
CA PHE A 44 -16.45 9.33 16.80
C PHE A 44 -16.37 7.80 16.80
N VAL A 45 -16.82 7.15 17.89
CA VAL A 45 -16.85 5.69 17.99
C VAL A 45 -17.85 5.09 17.00
N GLY A 46 -19.03 5.69 16.84
CA GLY A 46 -20.02 5.27 15.84
C GLY A 46 -19.49 5.35 14.41
N TYR A 47 -18.80 6.44 14.06
CA TYR A 47 -18.13 6.59 12.77
C TYR A 47 -17.06 5.52 12.55
N ARG A 48 -16.17 5.31 13.55
CA ARG A 48 -15.13 4.28 13.47
C ARG A 48 -15.68 2.88 13.31
N TYR A 49 -16.72 2.52 14.06
CA TYR A 49 -17.33 1.21 13.95
C TYR A 49 -17.90 0.96 12.56
N TRP A 50 -18.52 1.97 11.94
CA TRP A 50 -19.05 1.87 10.58
C TRP A 50 -17.94 1.74 9.53
N ASP A 51 -16.88 2.55 9.67
CA ASP A 51 -15.68 2.51 8.82
C ASP A 51 -14.99 1.14 8.87
N GLU A 52 -14.74 0.63 10.07
CA GLU A 52 -14.10 -0.65 10.34
C GLU A 52 -14.96 -1.82 9.83
N THR A 53 -16.28 -1.78 10.02
CA THR A 53 -17.18 -2.83 9.51
C THR A 53 -17.13 -2.93 7.98
N ARG A 54 -17.04 -1.81 7.27
CA ARG A 54 -16.94 -1.80 5.79
C ARG A 54 -15.57 -2.26 5.31
N ALA A 55 -14.51 -1.82 5.98
CA ALA A 55 -13.16 -2.27 5.70
C ALA A 55 -13.02 -3.78 5.91
N ASN A 56 -13.57 -4.32 7.00
CA ASN A 56 -13.55 -5.76 7.30
C ASN A 56 -14.25 -6.58 6.21
N ARG A 57 -15.44 -6.16 5.75
CA ARG A 57 -16.13 -6.84 4.64
C ARG A 57 -15.30 -6.84 3.36
N SER A 58 -14.66 -5.72 3.03
CA SER A 58 -13.79 -5.63 1.85
C SER A 58 -12.54 -6.49 1.99
N GLY A 59 -11.98 -6.56 3.21
CA GLY A 59 -10.85 -7.43 3.55
C GLY A 59 -11.17 -8.92 3.47
N ASP A 60 -12.34 -9.33 3.95
CA ASP A 60 -12.81 -10.71 3.85
C ASP A 60 -13.04 -11.11 2.39
N ALA A 61 -13.67 -10.23 1.61
CA ALA A 61 -13.88 -10.45 0.17
C ALA A 61 -12.55 -10.56 -0.59
N PHE A 62 -11.59 -9.67 -0.30
CA PHE A 62 -10.25 -9.72 -0.91
C PHE A 62 -9.52 -11.01 -0.54
N SER A 63 -9.58 -11.43 0.72
CA SER A 63 -8.94 -12.65 1.20
C SER A 63 -9.53 -13.91 0.57
N GLN A 64 -10.86 -13.94 0.37
CA GLN A 64 -11.53 -15.03 -0.35
C GLN A 64 -11.13 -15.05 -1.83
N ALA A 65 -11.07 -13.90 -2.49
CA ALA A 65 -10.61 -13.81 -3.87
C ALA A 65 -9.16 -14.28 -4.04
N LEU A 66 -8.29 -13.93 -3.09
CA LEU A 66 -6.91 -14.40 -3.07
C LEU A 66 -6.83 -15.92 -2.92
N LYS A 67 -7.68 -16.52 -2.07
CA LYS A 67 -7.77 -17.97 -1.93
C LYS A 67 -8.21 -18.64 -3.23
N LEU A 68 -9.25 -18.11 -3.90
CA LEU A 68 -9.70 -18.62 -5.20
C LEU A 68 -8.57 -18.60 -6.24
N ALA A 69 -7.81 -17.50 -6.31
CA ALA A 69 -6.67 -17.40 -7.22
C ALA A 69 -5.57 -18.42 -6.90
N ASN A 70 -5.27 -18.63 -5.61
CA ASN A 70 -4.26 -19.60 -5.19
C ASN A 70 -4.69 -21.06 -5.43
N ASP A 71 -6.00 -21.33 -5.37
CA ASP A 71 -6.59 -22.63 -5.69
C ASP A 71 -6.71 -22.87 -7.21
N GLY A 72 -6.20 -21.95 -8.04
CA GLY A 72 -6.25 -22.02 -9.51
C GLY A 72 -7.61 -21.69 -10.12
N LYS A 73 -8.59 -21.26 -9.30
CA LYS A 73 -9.93 -20.84 -9.75
C LYS A 73 -9.90 -19.39 -10.23
N ASN A 74 -9.13 -19.16 -11.30
CA ASN A 74 -8.82 -17.82 -11.78
C ASN A 74 -10.08 -17.03 -12.19
N ASP A 75 -11.07 -17.67 -12.82
CA ASP A 75 -12.29 -16.98 -13.26
C ASP A 75 -13.16 -16.55 -12.07
N ASP A 76 -13.34 -17.42 -11.09
CA ASP A 76 -14.06 -17.09 -9.84
C ASP A 76 -13.33 -15.97 -9.07
N ALA A 77 -12.00 -16.03 -9.03
CA ALA A 77 -11.18 -14.99 -8.40
C ALA A 77 -11.34 -13.65 -9.11
N LEU A 78 -11.30 -13.61 -10.45
CA LEU A 78 -11.48 -12.40 -11.23
C LEU A 78 -12.87 -11.81 -11.04
N ALA A 79 -13.92 -12.64 -11.01
CA ALA A 79 -15.28 -12.17 -10.72
C ALA A 79 -15.38 -11.55 -9.32
N ALA A 80 -14.78 -12.18 -8.31
CA ALA A 80 -14.76 -11.64 -6.95
C ALA A 80 -13.96 -10.32 -6.85
N LEU A 81 -12.85 -10.20 -7.59
CA LEU A 81 -12.02 -8.99 -7.62
C LEU A 81 -12.72 -7.85 -8.37
N ASP A 82 -13.39 -8.12 -9.48
CA ASP A 82 -14.19 -7.11 -10.22
C ASP A 82 -15.35 -6.56 -9.38
N GLN A 83 -16.00 -7.42 -8.58
CA GLN A 83 -17.00 -6.96 -7.61
C GLN A 83 -16.36 -6.06 -6.55
N LEU A 84 -15.20 -6.44 -6.02
CA LEU A 84 -14.50 -5.67 -5.00
C LEU A 84 -13.92 -4.35 -5.54
N GLU A 85 -13.58 -4.28 -6.83
CA GLU A 85 -13.23 -3.04 -7.49
C GLU A 85 -14.40 -2.03 -7.48
N LYS A 86 -15.62 -2.50 -7.71
CA LYS A 86 -16.82 -1.65 -7.79
C LYS A 86 -17.36 -1.26 -6.41
N ASP A 87 -17.43 -2.23 -5.50
CA ASP A 87 -18.13 -2.08 -4.22
C ASP A 87 -17.19 -1.97 -3.01
N GLY A 88 -15.89 -2.13 -3.23
CA GLY A 88 -14.88 -2.13 -2.17
C GLY A 88 -14.75 -0.78 -1.48
N TYR A 89 -14.35 -0.83 -0.22
CA TYR A 89 -14.15 0.35 0.61
C TYR A 89 -12.66 0.70 0.77
N GLY A 90 -12.34 1.98 0.89
CA GLY A 90 -10.96 2.43 1.13
C GLY A 90 -9.99 2.04 -0.01
N ALA A 91 -8.89 1.38 0.34
CA ALA A 91 -7.85 0.98 -0.63
C ALA A 91 -8.15 -0.33 -1.36
N TYR A 92 -9.20 -1.07 -0.97
CA TYR A 92 -9.50 -2.39 -1.52
C TYR A 92 -9.83 -2.40 -3.01
N PRO A 93 -10.55 -1.40 -3.58
CA PRO A 93 -10.76 -1.32 -5.03
C PRO A 93 -9.45 -1.33 -5.83
N LEU A 94 -8.46 -0.57 -5.38
CA LEU A 94 -7.15 -0.50 -6.00
C LEU A 94 -6.36 -1.81 -5.83
N LEU A 95 -6.40 -2.40 -4.64
CA LEU A 95 -5.79 -3.71 -4.40
C LEU A 95 -6.43 -4.79 -5.28
N ALA A 96 -7.75 -4.72 -5.49
CA ALA A 96 -8.48 -5.63 -6.35
C ALA A 96 -8.01 -5.52 -7.81
N ARG A 97 -7.89 -4.30 -8.35
CA ARG A 97 -7.32 -4.03 -9.69
C ARG A 97 -5.93 -4.63 -9.86
N MET A 98 -5.02 -4.34 -8.92
CA MET A 98 -3.64 -4.85 -8.96
C MET A 98 -3.57 -6.38 -8.86
N ARG A 99 -4.46 -6.99 -8.07
CA ARG A 99 -4.53 -8.45 -7.95
C ARG A 99 -5.16 -9.09 -9.18
N ALA A 100 -6.20 -8.50 -9.75
CA ALA A 100 -6.85 -9.00 -10.97
C ALA A 100 -5.86 -9.07 -12.13
N ALA A 101 -5.05 -8.01 -12.32
CA ALA A 101 -3.96 -8.01 -13.29
C ALA A 101 -2.98 -9.18 -13.08
N THR A 102 -2.59 -9.44 -11.82
CA THR A 102 -1.72 -10.58 -11.48
C THR A 102 -2.38 -11.92 -11.80
N VAL A 103 -3.67 -12.09 -11.54
CA VAL A 103 -4.41 -13.33 -11.84
C VAL A 103 -4.53 -13.55 -13.35
N LYS A 104 -4.78 -12.49 -14.14
CA LYS A 104 -4.78 -12.55 -15.61
C LYS A 104 -3.43 -13.03 -16.14
N ALA A 105 -2.32 -12.47 -15.63
CA ALA A 105 -0.98 -12.93 -15.98
C ALA A 105 -0.75 -14.40 -15.62
N SER A 106 -1.18 -14.84 -14.43
CA SER A 106 -1.08 -16.26 -14.02
C SER A 106 -1.94 -17.21 -14.87
N LYS A 107 -3.02 -16.71 -15.50
CA LYS A 107 -3.83 -17.45 -16.47
C LYS A 107 -3.18 -17.51 -17.86
N GLY A 108 -2.08 -16.79 -18.08
CA GLY A 108 -1.41 -16.66 -19.38
C GLY A 108 -1.95 -15.53 -20.25
N ASP A 109 -2.87 -14.70 -19.72
CA ASP A 109 -3.38 -13.52 -20.42
C ASP A 109 -2.50 -12.29 -20.09
N THR A 110 -1.28 -12.32 -20.65
CA THR A 110 -0.26 -11.29 -20.38
C THR A 110 -0.69 -9.91 -20.90
N ASP A 111 -1.32 -9.84 -22.08
CA ASP A 111 -1.73 -8.57 -22.68
C ASP A 111 -2.80 -7.88 -21.83
N ALA A 112 -3.81 -8.62 -21.35
CA ALA A 112 -4.81 -8.06 -20.46
C ALA A 112 -4.22 -7.66 -19.11
N ALA A 113 -3.25 -8.42 -18.58
CA ALA A 113 -2.57 -8.07 -17.34
C ALA A 113 -1.73 -6.79 -17.46
N VAL A 114 -0.97 -6.65 -18.55
CA VAL A 114 -0.18 -5.44 -18.86
C VAL A 114 -1.12 -4.25 -18.98
N LYS A 115 -2.23 -4.39 -19.72
CA LYS A 115 -3.23 -3.34 -19.85
C LYS A 115 -3.78 -2.89 -18.48
N ASP A 116 -4.18 -3.82 -17.62
CA ASP A 116 -4.71 -3.47 -16.30
C ASP A 116 -3.69 -2.72 -15.44
N PHE A 117 -2.42 -3.13 -15.46
CA PHE A 117 -1.34 -2.43 -14.75
C PHE A 117 -1.07 -1.04 -15.35
N ASP A 118 -1.12 -0.90 -16.67
CA ASP A 118 -0.96 0.40 -17.34
C ASP A 118 -2.12 1.35 -17.01
N ASP A 119 -3.35 0.84 -16.95
CA ASP A 119 -4.52 1.61 -16.55
C ASP A 119 -4.38 2.12 -15.10
N VAL A 120 -3.79 1.33 -14.19
CA VAL A 120 -3.44 1.77 -12.84
C VAL A 120 -2.30 2.80 -12.86
N ALA A 121 -1.30 2.62 -13.72
CA ALA A 121 -0.18 3.55 -13.84
C ALA A 121 -0.59 4.92 -14.39
N ALA A 122 -1.59 4.96 -15.26
CA ALA A 122 -2.13 6.16 -15.91
C ALA A 122 -3.09 6.96 -15.02
N ASP A 123 -3.71 6.33 -14.03
CA ASP A 123 -4.69 6.96 -13.15
C ASP A 123 -4.02 7.91 -12.15
N THR A 124 -4.14 9.22 -12.39
CA THR A 124 -3.50 10.26 -11.58
C THR A 124 -4.05 10.39 -10.17
N ALA A 125 -5.23 9.82 -9.87
CA ALA A 125 -5.79 9.80 -8.52
C ALA A 125 -5.05 8.84 -7.58
N ILE A 126 -4.30 7.88 -8.14
CA ILE A 126 -3.55 6.88 -7.39
C ILE A 126 -2.21 7.47 -6.94
N PRO A 127 -1.75 7.26 -5.70
CA PRO A 127 -0.44 7.70 -5.23
C PRO A 127 0.70 7.25 -6.14
N GLN A 128 1.65 8.16 -6.40
CA GLN A 128 2.74 7.92 -7.37
C GLN A 128 3.48 6.60 -7.12
N GLY A 129 3.81 6.26 -5.88
CA GLY A 129 4.50 5.00 -5.56
C GLY A 129 3.74 3.75 -6.02
N ILE A 130 2.40 3.76 -5.99
CA ILE A 130 1.60 2.63 -6.47
C ILE A 130 1.57 2.61 -8.01
N ARG A 131 1.50 3.78 -8.64
CA ARG A 131 1.59 3.87 -10.11
C ARG A 131 2.94 3.37 -10.63
N ASP A 132 4.03 3.72 -9.93
CA ASP A 132 5.38 3.27 -10.27
C ASP A 132 5.53 1.76 -10.08
N MET A 133 4.93 1.20 -9.02
CA MET A 133 4.83 -0.24 -8.84
C MET A 133 4.04 -0.92 -9.97
N ALA A 134 2.94 -0.32 -10.44
CA ALA A 134 2.15 -0.86 -11.55
C ALA A 134 2.95 -0.84 -12.88
N ARG A 135 3.64 0.26 -13.19
CA ARG A 135 4.58 0.33 -14.33
C ARG A 135 5.63 -0.77 -14.28
N LEU A 136 6.24 -0.98 -13.11
CA LEU A 136 7.24 -2.01 -12.91
C LEU A 136 6.66 -3.42 -13.10
N ARG A 137 5.46 -3.69 -12.57
CA ARG A 137 4.77 -4.98 -12.76
C ARG A 137 4.46 -5.26 -14.24
N ALA A 138 3.97 -4.27 -14.98
CA ALA A 138 3.75 -4.38 -16.42
C ALA A 138 5.07 -4.66 -17.18
N ALA A 139 6.12 -3.92 -16.87
CA ALA A 139 7.42 -4.10 -17.50
C ALA A 139 8.03 -5.48 -17.24
N LEU A 140 7.91 -6.01 -16.01
CA LEU A 140 8.39 -7.36 -15.68
C LEU A 140 7.68 -8.44 -16.49
N LEU A 141 6.38 -8.29 -16.77
CA LEU A 141 5.67 -9.19 -17.68
C LEU A 141 6.21 -9.07 -19.12
N LEU A 142 6.50 -7.84 -19.55
CA LEU A 142 6.99 -7.57 -20.90
C LEU A 142 8.44 -8.01 -21.13
N VAL A 143 9.24 -8.28 -20.09
CA VAL A 143 10.58 -8.88 -20.25
C VAL A 143 10.50 -10.20 -21.03
N ASP A 144 9.46 -11.00 -20.78
CA ASP A 144 9.28 -12.29 -21.43
C ASP A 144 8.35 -12.29 -22.64
N HIS A 145 7.47 -11.29 -22.73
CA HIS A 145 6.38 -11.27 -23.69
C HIS A 145 6.39 -10.07 -24.65
N GLY A 146 7.26 -9.09 -24.44
CA GLY A 146 7.33 -7.86 -25.23
C GLY A 146 8.71 -7.55 -25.77
N SER A 147 8.85 -6.35 -26.34
CA SER A 147 10.12 -5.79 -26.79
C SER A 147 10.83 -5.00 -25.69
N PHE A 148 12.12 -4.70 -25.89
CA PHE A 148 12.85 -3.74 -25.07
C PHE A 148 12.15 -2.38 -25.03
N ALA A 149 11.56 -1.92 -26.14
CA ALA A 149 10.84 -0.66 -26.16
C ALA A 149 9.61 -0.68 -25.25
N ASP A 150 8.89 -1.81 -25.20
CA ASP A 150 7.73 -1.98 -24.31
C ASP A 150 8.14 -1.93 -22.84
N VAL A 151 9.26 -2.57 -22.49
CA VAL A 151 9.83 -2.52 -21.13
C VAL A 151 10.32 -1.12 -20.81
N SER A 152 11.17 -0.55 -21.67
CA SER A 152 11.81 0.77 -21.48
C SER A 152 10.77 1.86 -21.26
N SER A 153 9.73 1.91 -22.08
CA SER A 153 8.66 2.91 -21.97
C SER A 153 7.99 2.97 -20.60
N ARG A 154 8.05 1.88 -19.81
CA ARG A 154 7.43 1.77 -18.48
C ARG A 154 8.42 2.00 -17.34
N VAL A 155 9.65 1.51 -17.45
CA VAL A 155 10.60 1.52 -16.33
C VAL A 155 11.77 2.50 -16.47
N GLU A 156 12.01 3.10 -17.63
CA GLU A 156 13.18 3.97 -17.82
C GLU A 156 13.24 5.11 -16.80
N ALA A 157 12.13 5.82 -16.59
CA ALA A 157 12.03 6.87 -15.57
C ALA A 157 12.24 6.35 -14.13
N LEU A 158 11.96 5.07 -13.89
CA LEU A 158 12.14 4.42 -12.58
C LEU A 158 13.60 4.03 -12.32
N THR A 159 14.48 4.05 -13.33
CA THR A 159 15.91 3.72 -13.18
C THR A 159 16.74 4.84 -12.53
N SER A 160 16.17 6.03 -12.31
CA SER A 160 16.83 7.15 -11.64
C SER A 160 17.37 6.78 -10.26
N ASP A 161 18.54 7.32 -9.90
CA ASP A 161 19.18 7.09 -8.60
C ASP A 161 18.31 7.48 -7.40
N THR A 162 17.36 8.38 -7.59
CA THR A 162 16.44 8.83 -6.53
C THR A 162 15.22 7.92 -6.36
N ASN A 163 14.97 6.99 -7.29
CA ASN A 163 13.79 6.13 -7.22
C ASN A 163 14.06 4.91 -6.34
N THR A 164 13.10 4.56 -5.49
CA THR A 164 13.20 3.38 -4.60
C THR A 164 13.13 2.07 -5.37
N LEU A 165 12.55 2.06 -6.56
CA LEU A 165 12.40 0.90 -7.44
C LEU A 165 13.55 0.74 -8.45
N ARG A 166 14.58 1.61 -8.40
CA ARG A 166 15.63 1.71 -9.42
C ARG A 166 16.33 0.39 -9.73
N HIS A 167 16.59 -0.43 -8.72
CA HIS A 167 17.31 -1.69 -8.93
C HIS A 167 16.49 -2.69 -9.73
N THR A 168 15.22 -2.87 -9.38
CA THR A 168 14.32 -3.77 -10.11
C THR A 168 13.97 -3.22 -11.49
N ALA A 169 13.87 -1.90 -11.63
CA ALA A 169 13.69 -1.24 -12.93
C ALA A 169 14.90 -1.47 -13.86
N ARG A 170 16.13 -1.27 -13.36
CA ARG A 170 17.37 -1.56 -14.09
C ARG A 170 17.48 -3.04 -14.45
N GLU A 171 17.06 -3.92 -13.55
CA GLU A 171 17.06 -5.36 -13.80
C GLU A 171 16.09 -5.74 -14.93
N ALA A 172 14.85 -5.25 -14.89
CA ALA A 172 13.87 -5.49 -15.96
C ALA A 172 14.39 -4.96 -17.31
N LEU A 173 14.94 -3.75 -17.33
CA LEU A 173 15.52 -3.15 -18.54
C LEU A 173 16.75 -3.92 -19.04
N GLY A 174 17.61 -4.39 -18.14
CA GLY A 174 18.81 -5.17 -18.46
C GLY A 174 18.49 -6.55 -19.01
N LEU A 175 17.48 -7.21 -18.45
CA LEU A 175 16.98 -8.49 -18.98
C LEU A 175 16.41 -8.33 -20.39
N ALA A 176 15.59 -7.29 -20.60
CA ALA A 176 15.04 -7.00 -21.93
C ALA A 176 16.14 -6.65 -22.94
N ALA A 177 17.14 -5.86 -22.54
CA ALA A 177 18.29 -5.51 -23.38
C ALA A 177 19.08 -6.76 -23.79
N TRP A 178 19.35 -7.66 -22.84
CA TRP A 178 20.11 -8.88 -23.11
C TRP A 178 19.38 -9.80 -24.10
N LYS A 179 18.06 -9.95 -23.96
CA LYS A 179 17.24 -10.77 -24.87
C LYS A 179 17.23 -10.25 -26.30
N GLU A 180 17.34 -8.94 -26.50
CA GLU A 180 17.48 -8.33 -27.82
C GLU A 180 18.93 -8.26 -28.32
N GLY A 181 19.88 -8.88 -27.63
CA GLY A 181 21.29 -8.87 -28.01
C GLY A 181 22.02 -7.56 -27.76
N LYS A 182 21.41 -6.62 -27.00
CA LYS A 182 22.04 -5.36 -26.56
C LYS A 182 22.94 -5.61 -25.36
N THR A 183 23.96 -6.44 -25.55
CA THR A 183 24.79 -6.98 -24.46
C THR A 183 25.47 -5.89 -23.64
N GLN A 184 26.00 -4.85 -24.30
CA GLN A 184 26.68 -3.74 -23.61
C GLN A 184 25.72 -2.93 -22.72
N ASP A 185 24.51 -2.67 -23.21
CA ASP A 185 23.47 -1.97 -22.44
C ASP A 185 23.02 -2.79 -21.24
N ALA A 186 22.83 -4.10 -21.43
CA ALA A 186 22.51 -5.02 -20.35
C ALA A 186 23.60 -5.04 -19.26
N LEU A 187 24.87 -5.17 -19.66
CA LEU A 187 26.00 -5.16 -18.72
C LEU A 187 26.06 -3.86 -17.92
N LYS A 188 25.90 -2.71 -18.59
CA LYS A 188 25.88 -1.41 -17.92
C LYS A 188 24.81 -1.35 -16.84
N LEU A 189 23.62 -1.86 -17.11
CA LEU A 189 22.50 -1.87 -16.15
C LEU A 189 22.75 -2.81 -14.96
N PHE A 190 23.29 -4.00 -15.20
CA PHE A 190 23.62 -4.93 -14.11
C PHE A 190 24.82 -4.45 -13.28
N ASP A 191 25.84 -3.88 -13.90
CA ASP A 191 27.00 -3.30 -13.21
C ASP A 191 26.57 -2.11 -12.33
N GLN A 192 25.61 -1.29 -12.78
CA GLN A 192 25.00 -0.23 -11.95
C GLN A 192 24.30 -0.77 -10.71
N ILE A 193 23.67 -1.94 -10.78
CA ILE A 193 23.05 -2.57 -9.61
C ILE A 193 24.13 -3.14 -8.68
N ALA A 194 25.14 -3.82 -9.26
CA ALA A 194 26.22 -4.45 -8.52
C ALA A 194 27.08 -3.43 -7.75
N ALA A 195 27.28 -2.24 -8.32
CA ALA A 195 28.08 -1.17 -7.73
C ALA A 195 27.32 -0.25 -6.76
N ASP A 196 25.99 -0.36 -6.66
CA ASP A 196 25.17 0.51 -5.81
C ASP A 196 25.08 -0.07 -4.39
N ASP A 197 25.67 0.64 -3.42
CA ASP A 197 25.67 0.22 -2.02
C ASP A 197 24.29 0.21 -1.36
N GLY A 198 23.33 0.95 -1.93
CA GLY A 198 21.93 0.93 -1.53
C GLY A 198 21.16 -0.29 -2.02
N ALA A 199 21.73 -1.10 -2.92
CA ALA A 199 21.08 -2.31 -3.41
C ALA A 199 21.03 -3.40 -2.31
N PRO A 200 19.87 -4.05 -2.07
CA PRO A 200 19.78 -5.22 -1.22
C PRO A 200 20.74 -6.33 -1.66
N ARG A 201 21.33 -7.07 -0.71
CA ARG A 201 22.37 -8.08 -0.99
C ARG A 201 21.97 -9.07 -2.07
N ASN A 202 20.78 -9.66 -1.95
CA ASN A 202 20.26 -10.63 -2.93
C ASN A 202 20.12 -10.05 -4.36
N THR A 203 19.86 -8.75 -4.48
CA THR A 203 19.69 -8.06 -5.75
C THR A 203 21.05 -7.76 -6.37
N ARG A 204 22.01 -7.36 -5.54
CA ARG A 204 23.42 -7.20 -5.95
C ARG A 204 24.02 -8.52 -6.43
N GLU A 205 23.86 -9.59 -5.65
CA GLU A 205 24.33 -10.94 -6.00
C GLU A 205 23.75 -11.41 -7.34
N ARG A 206 22.43 -11.24 -7.54
CA ARG A 206 21.77 -11.61 -8.80
C ARG A 206 22.27 -10.79 -9.99
N ALA A 207 22.48 -9.49 -9.80
CA ALA A 207 23.04 -8.63 -10.85
C ALA A 207 24.49 -9.00 -11.20
N THR A 208 25.33 -9.32 -10.20
CA THR A 208 26.70 -9.81 -10.42
C THR A 208 26.68 -11.10 -11.23
N LEU A 209 25.89 -12.10 -10.81
CA LEU A 209 25.75 -13.37 -11.54
C LEU A 209 25.32 -13.14 -12.99
N MET A 210 24.38 -12.21 -13.21
CA MET A 210 23.91 -11.89 -14.54
C MET A 210 25.00 -11.21 -15.38
N SER A 211 25.76 -10.28 -14.82
CA SER A 211 26.88 -9.63 -15.51
C SER A 211 27.96 -10.65 -15.91
N GLU A 212 28.28 -11.62 -15.04
CA GLU A 212 29.24 -12.69 -15.30
C GLU A 212 28.73 -13.66 -16.38
N LEU A 213 27.45 -14.06 -16.30
CA LEU A 213 26.80 -14.88 -17.32
C LEU A 213 26.86 -14.23 -18.70
N ILE A 214 26.53 -12.94 -18.77
CA ILE A 214 26.55 -12.19 -20.01
C ILE A 214 27.98 -12.12 -20.59
N ARG A 215 28.99 -11.81 -19.77
CA ARG A 215 30.41 -11.80 -20.19
C ARG A 215 30.88 -13.18 -20.66
N GLY A 216 30.47 -14.23 -19.95
CA GLY A 216 30.81 -15.62 -20.28
C GLY A 216 30.12 -16.15 -21.54
N SER A 217 28.99 -15.58 -21.96
CA SER A 217 28.24 -16.01 -23.15
C SER A 217 28.91 -15.67 -24.49
N GLY A 218 30.06 -14.99 -24.50
CA GLY A 218 30.80 -14.62 -25.71
C GLY A 218 30.19 -13.48 -26.53
N ASN A 219 28.95 -13.08 -26.23
CA ASN A 219 28.21 -11.98 -26.88
C ASN A 219 28.66 -10.57 -26.43
N ALA A 220 29.64 -10.49 -25.53
CA ALA A 220 30.17 -9.25 -24.96
C ALA A 220 31.60 -8.91 -25.43
N SER A 221 32.12 -9.64 -26.43
CA SER A 221 33.46 -9.47 -27.01
C SER A 221 33.57 -8.21 -27.86
#